data_AF-A0A851K8P9-F1
#
_entry.id   AF-A0A851K8P9-F1
#
_cell.length_a   1.000
_cell.length_b   1.000
_cell.length_c   1.000
_cell.angle_alpha   90.00
_cell.angle_beta   90.00
_cell.angle_gamma   90.00
#
_symmetry.space_group_name_H-M   'P 1'
#
loop_
_entity.id
_entity.type
_entity.pdbx_description
1 polymer ?
#
loop_
_entity_poly.entity_id
_entity_poly.type
_entity_poly.pdbx_seq_one_letter_code
_entity_poly.pdbx_strand_id
1 'polypeptide(L)'
;DPNNYYHRRNEMTTTDNLDFKHHNYKEMRQVGKEAGVEAFQPCGIPQKIKYYFNFKILLNSVCNMFLKYFLWEPEFHYIAGAHGNEVLGRELILLLMQFMCQEYLAGNPRIVHLIQDTRIHLLPSVNPDGYDKAYKAGSELGGWSLGRWTQDGIDINNNFPDLNSLLWESEDQKKSKRKVPNHHIPIPDW
;
A
#
# COMPACT_ATOMS: atom_id res chain seq x y z
N ASP A 1 -29.24 -15.08 19.74
CA ASP A 1 -29.48 -15.02 21.19
C ASP A 1 -29.06 -13.64 21.68
N PRO A 2 -29.99 -12.80 22.15
CA PRO A 2 -29.68 -11.45 22.63
C PRO A 2 -28.84 -11.43 23.93
N ASN A 3 -28.57 -12.58 24.56
CA ASN A 3 -27.83 -12.69 25.82
C ASN A 3 -26.41 -13.27 25.69
N ASN A 4 -25.83 -13.34 24.48
CA ASN A 4 -24.48 -13.83 24.33
C ASN A 4 -23.44 -12.78 24.81
N TYR A 5 -22.93 -12.99 26.02
CA TYR A 5 -21.96 -12.12 26.73
C TYR A 5 -20.72 -11.76 25.90
N TYR A 6 -20.34 -12.60 24.93
CA TYR A 6 -19.18 -12.38 24.07
C TYR A 6 -19.36 -11.32 22.98
N HIS A 7 -20.59 -10.91 22.63
CA HIS A 7 -20.80 -9.86 21.62
C HIS A 7 -20.56 -8.44 22.15
N ARG A 8 -20.65 -8.21 23.47
CA ARG A 8 -20.65 -6.85 24.02
C ARG A 8 -19.27 -6.24 24.28
N ARG A 9 -18.18 -7.00 24.14
CA ARG A 9 -16.81 -6.53 24.47
C ARG A 9 -15.99 -6.04 23.27
N ASN A 10 -16.42 -6.35 22.04
CA ASN A 10 -15.69 -5.99 20.82
C ASN A 10 -16.45 -5.05 19.89
N GLU A 11 -17.63 -4.58 20.28
CA GLU A 11 -18.27 -3.45 19.61
C GLU A 11 -17.60 -2.17 20.13
N MET A 12 -16.44 -1.82 19.57
CA MET A 12 -16.02 -0.43 19.52
C MET A 12 -17.02 0.28 18.62
N THR A 13 -17.98 0.98 19.20
CA THR A 13 -18.67 2.05 18.47
C THR A 13 -17.59 3.10 18.21
N THR A 14 -16.98 3.07 17.03
CA THR A 14 -15.93 4.02 16.67
C THR A 14 -16.55 5.41 16.68
N THR A 15 -16.11 6.29 17.58
CA THR A 15 -16.42 7.73 17.54
C THR A 15 -15.71 8.46 16.40
N ASP A 16 -14.89 7.72 15.67
CA ASP A 16 -13.94 8.21 14.68
C ASP A 16 -14.72 8.49 13.39
N ASN A 17 -14.62 9.73 12.89
CA ASN A 17 -15.27 10.14 11.65
C ASN A 17 -14.45 9.65 10.44
N LEU A 18 -14.33 8.33 10.29
CA LEU A 18 -13.62 7.65 9.20
C LEU A 18 -14.61 7.20 8.11
N ASP A 19 -14.20 7.27 6.85
CA ASP A 19 -15.05 6.94 5.70
C ASP A 19 -15.03 5.43 5.42
N PHE A 20 -15.89 4.67 6.09
CA PHE A 20 -16.02 3.23 5.88
C PHE A 20 -16.88 2.90 4.66
N LYS A 21 -16.23 2.79 3.50
CA LYS A 21 -16.85 2.28 2.27
C LYS A 21 -15.77 1.77 1.30
N HIS A 22 -16.21 1.16 0.20
CA HIS A 22 -15.33 0.93 -0.94
C HIS A 22 -15.21 2.20 -1.78
N HIS A 23 -14.00 2.71 -1.94
CA HIS A 23 -13.76 3.96 -2.67
C HIS A 23 -13.44 3.65 -4.13
N ASN A 24 -14.22 4.15 -5.08
CA ASN A 24 -13.81 4.12 -6.48
C ASN A 24 -12.55 4.98 -6.70
N TYR A 25 -11.94 4.93 -7.89
CA TYR A 25 -10.69 5.66 -8.14
C TYR A 25 -10.79 7.19 -7.91
N LYS A 26 -11.94 7.80 -8.24
CA LYS A 26 -12.16 9.24 -8.02
C LYS A 26 -12.28 9.56 -6.54
N GLU A 27 -13.03 8.76 -5.79
CA GLU A 27 -13.21 8.92 -4.35
C GLU A 27 -11.90 8.70 -3.58
N MET A 28 -11.13 7.67 -3.92
CA MET A 28 -9.80 7.43 -3.33
C MET A 28 -8.87 8.64 -3.50
N ARG A 29 -8.87 9.25 -4.70
CA ARG A 29 -8.13 10.49 -4.95
C ARG A 29 -8.63 11.66 -4.10
N GLN A 30 -9.95 11.74 -3.88
CA GLN A 30 -10.55 12.77 -3.07
C GLN A 30 -10.14 12.62 -1.59
N VAL A 31 -10.16 11.39 -1.06
CA VAL A 31 -9.68 11.07 0.30
C VAL A 31 -8.22 11.47 0.48
N GLY A 32 -7.36 11.22 -0.52
CA GLY A 32 -5.97 11.69 -0.51
C GLY A 32 -5.86 13.22 -0.41
N LYS A 33 -6.65 13.95 -1.21
CA LYS A 33 -6.68 15.42 -1.18
C LYS A 33 -7.16 15.98 0.15
N GLU A 34 -8.19 15.39 0.74
CA GLU A 34 -8.76 15.82 2.02
C GLU A 34 -7.80 15.57 3.18
N ALA A 35 -7.00 14.50 3.12
CA ALA A 35 -5.91 14.23 4.04
C ALA A 35 -4.70 15.19 3.88
N GLY A 36 -4.77 16.18 2.99
CA GLY A 36 -3.66 17.09 2.70
C GLY A 36 -2.53 16.44 1.88
N VAL A 37 -2.78 15.27 1.30
CA VAL A 37 -1.82 14.52 0.46
C VAL A 37 -2.14 14.80 -1.01
N GLU A 38 -1.39 15.71 -1.65
CA GLU A 38 -1.42 15.82 -3.11
C GLU A 38 -0.76 14.57 -3.73
N ALA A 39 -1.54 13.73 -4.41
CA ALA A 39 -0.97 12.78 -5.36
C ALA A 39 -1.88 12.48 -6.55
N PHE A 40 -1.21 12.01 -7.61
CA PHE A 40 -1.70 11.42 -8.86
C PHE A 40 -1.74 12.34 -10.12
N GLN A 41 -0.68 12.27 -10.93
CA GLN A 41 -0.74 12.41 -12.39
C GLN A 41 -0.11 11.17 -13.06
N PRO A 42 -0.51 10.83 -14.30
CA PRO A 42 0.14 9.78 -15.09
C PRO A 42 1.65 10.07 -15.26
N CYS A 43 2.45 9.02 -15.40
CA CYS A 43 3.90 9.09 -15.59
C CYS A 43 4.29 10.09 -16.70
N GLY A 44 5.22 11.01 -16.44
CA GLY A 44 5.85 11.84 -17.48
C GLY A 44 5.95 13.35 -17.23
N ILE A 45 5.47 13.87 -16.09
CA ILE A 45 5.53 15.31 -15.78
C ILE A 45 6.40 15.53 -14.52
N PRO A 46 7.51 16.30 -14.59
CA PRO A 46 8.29 16.63 -13.42
C PRO A 46 7.47 17.53 -12.47
N GLN A 47 7.31 17.12 -11.20
CA GLN A 47 6.62 17.93 -10.20
C GLN A 47 7.56 18.93 -9.50
N LYS A 48 7.04 20.12 -9.22
CA LYS A 48 7.42 20.97 -8.09
C LYS A 48 6.45 20.65 -6.93
N ILE A 49 6.93 19.95 -5.92
CA ILE A 49 6.15 19.63 -4.71
C ILE A 49 6.04 20.90 -3.86
N LYS A 50 4.82 21.31 -3.50
CA LYS A 50 4.57 22.36 -2.51
C LYS A 50 4.20 21.70 -1.18
N TYR A 51 5.06 21.90 -0.19
CA TYR A 51 4.81 21.51 1.19
C TYR A 51 3.66 22.36 1.76
N TYR A 52 2.54 21.75 2.08
CA TYR A 52 1.56 22.34 2.98
C TYR A 52 1.43 21.40 4.18
N PHE A 53 1.98 21.87 5.31
CA PHE A 53 2.14 21.17 6.58
C PHE A 53 3.19 20.04 6.57
N ASN A 54 3.90 19.90 7.69
CA ASN A 54 4.95 18.90 7.93
C ASN A 54 4.42 17.46 8.01
N PHE A 55 3.54 17.04 7.09
CA PHE A 55 3.04 15.68 6.97
C PHE A 55 3.92 14.89 6.01
N LYS A 56 4.68 13.91 6.54
CA LYS A 56 5.55 13.00 5.77
C LYS A 56 4.82 11.72 5.33
N ILE A 57 3.52 11.81 5.04
CA ILE A 57 2.75 10.68 4.49
C ILE A 57 2.66 10.88 2.98
N LEU A 58 3.30 10.00 2.22
CA LEU A 58 3.38 10.09 0.77
C LEU A 58 2.51 9.02 0.11
N LEU A 59 1.52 9.45 -0.69
CA LEU A 59 0.90 8.57 -1.67
C LEU A 59 1.81 8.43 -2.89
N ASN A 60 2.52 7.31 -2.98
CA ASN A 60 3.47 7.08 -4.08
C ASN A 60 2.83 6.29 -5.23
N SER A 61 2.92 6.80 -6.45
CA SER A 61 2.96 5.96 -7.65
C SER A 61 4.35 5.34 -7.76
N VAL A 62 4.46 4.14 -8.36
CA VAL A 62 5.71 3.35 -8.55
C VAL A 62 6.80 4.09 -9.35
N CYS A 63 6.53 5.30 -9.85
CA CYS A 63 7.47 6.07 -10.66
C CYS A 63 8.32 7.02 -9.80
N ASN A 64 9.59 6.62 -9.56
CA ASN A 64 10.75 7.41 -9.12
C ASN A 64 10.46 8.81 -8.55
N MET A 65 10.55 8.98 -7.23
CA MET A 65 10.48 10.28 -6.59
C MET A 65 11.77 10.58 -5.82
N PHE A 66 12.63 11.40 -6.43
CA PHE A 66 13.77 12.01 -5.73
C PHE A 66 13.23 13.04 -4.73
N LEU A 67 13.29 12.68 -3.45
CA LEU A 67 12.88 13.54 -2.34
C LEU A 67 14.08 13.84 -1.46
N LYS A 68 14.00 14.95 -0.74
CA LYS A 68 15.08 15.45 0.10
C LYS A 68 15.31 14.47 1.26
N TYR A 69 16.44 13.77 1.23
CA TYR A 69 16.84 12.85 2.29
C TYR A 69 17.25 13.61 3.54
N PHE A 70 16.66 13.26 4.69
CA PHE A 70 17.21 13.59 5.99
C PHE A 70 18.01 12.37 6.47
N LEU A 71 19.29 12.58 6.79
CA LEU A 71 20.12 11.54 7.40
C LEU A 71 19.45 11.09 8.70
N TRP A 72 19.41 9.76 8.93
CA TRP A 72 18.91 9.09 10.14
C TRP A 72 17.38 8.95 10.31
N GLU A 73 16.57 9.35 9.34
CA GLU A 73 15.13 9.05 9.36
C GLU A 73 14.84 7.72 8.63
N PRO A 74 14.27 6.70 9.29
CA PRO A 74 13.86 5.46 8.62
C PRO A 74 12.74 5.71 7.62
N GLU A 75 12.80 5.01 6.48
CA GLU A 75 11.74 4.99 5.48
C GLU A 75 10.92 3.70 5.60
N PHE A 76 9.60 3.85 5.59
CA PHE A 76 8.65 2.76 5.71
C PHE A 76 7.61 2.85 4.60
N HIS A 77 7.18 1.71 4.06
CA HIS A 77 6.06 1.69 3.11
C HIS A 77 5.00 0.65 3.47
N TYR A 78 3.75 0.97 3.13
CA TYR A 78 2.68 0.00 2.93
C TYR A 78 2.18 0.07 1.50
N ILE A 79 1.99 -1.10 0.91
CA ILE A 79 1.54 -1.26 -0.47
C ILE A 79 0.36 -2.23 -0.44
N ALA A 80 -0.73 -1.87 -1.12
CA ALA A 80 -1.89 -2.73 -1.29
C ALA A 80 -2.45 -2.65 -2.72
N GLY A 81 -3.41 -3.54 -3.01
CA GLY A 81 -4.10 -3.58 -4.29
C GLY A 81 -3.19 -3.99 -5.45
N ALA A 82 -2.21 -4.87 -5.23
CA ALA A 82 -1.45 -5.51 -6.31
C ALA A 82 -2.37 -6.39 -7.17
N HIS A 83 -3.23 -7.17 -6.53
CA HIS A 83 -4.42 -7.71 -7.15
C HIS A 83 -5.58 -6.74 -6.92
N GLY A 84 -6.20 -6.27 -8.01
CA GLY A 84 -7.24 -5.25 -7.91
C GLY A 84 -8.50 -5.70 -7.18
N ASN A 85 -8.80 -7.01 -7.18
CA ASN A 85 -9.94 -7.59 -6.48
C ASN A 85 -9.69 -7.94 -5.00
N GLU A 86 -8.46 -7.83 -4.51
CA GLU A 86 -8.11 -8.04 -3.09
C GLU A 86 -8.23 -6.70 -2.34
N VAL A 87 -9.48 -6.24 -2.19
CA VAL A 87 -9.82 -4.83 -1.86
C VAL A 87 -9.51 -4.44 -0.40
N LEU A 88 -9.51 -5.37 0.55
CA LEU A 88 -9.42 -5.04 1.97
C LEU A 88 -8.18 -4.20 2.32
N GLY A 89 -7.01 -4.56 1.80
CA GLY A 89 -5.76 -3.83 2.06
C GLY A 89 -5.80 -2.38 1.57
N ARG A 90 -6.46 -2.14 0.42
CA ARG A 90 -6.64 -0.79 -0.14
C ARG A 90 -7.40 0.10 0.81
N GLU A 91 -8.54 -0.36 1.32
CA GLU A 91 -9.39 0.42 2.22
C GLU A 91 -8.73 0.61 3.59
N LEU A 92 -8.03 -0.40 4.12
CA LEU A 92 -7.26 -0.26 5.35
C LEU A 92 -6.16 0.81 5.25
N ILE A 93 -5.48 0.93 4.11
CA ILE A 93 -4.49 2.00 3.91
C ILE A 93 -5.15 3.38 3.85
N LEU A 94 -6.34 3.51 3.25
CA LEU A 94 -7.08 4.77 3.22
C LEU A 94 -7.57 5.17 4.62
N LEU A 95 -8.09 4.22 5.39
CA LEU A 95 -8.49 4.43 6.77
C LEU A 95 -7.28 4.77 7.66
N LEU A 96 -6.14 4.10 7.47
CA LEU A 96 -4.90 4.40 8.18
C LEU A 96 -4.44 5.84 7.92
N MET A 97 -4.54 6.31 6.68
CA MET A 97 -4.20 7.67 6.32
C MET A 97 -5.12 8.68 7.03
N GLN A 98 -6.44 8.47 6.99
CA GLN A 98 -7.40 9.34 7.68
C GLN A 98 -7.15 9.35 9.19
N PHE A 99 -6.95 8.18 9.79
CA PHE A 99 -6.63 8.02 11.21
C PHE A 99 -5.35 8.77 11.60
N MET A 100 -4.26 8.57 10.85
CA MET A 100 -2.99 9.25 11.11
C MET A 100 -3.12 10.77 11.03
N CYS A 101 -3.89 11.30 10.07
CA CYS A 101 -4.16 12.75 9.97
C CYS A 101 -4.97 13.28 11.15
N GLN A 102 -6.07 12.60 11.50
CA GLN A 102 -6.95 13.01 12.60
C GLN A 102 -6.20 12.99 13.94
N GLU A 103 -5.50 11.90 14.24
CA GLU A 103 -4.76 11.74 15.49
C GLU A 103 -3.55 12.68 15.60
N TYR A 104 -2.88 12.98 14.49
CA TYR A 104 -1.81 13.97 14.49
C TYR A 104 -2.35 15.37 14.82
N LEU A 105 -3.49 15.77 14.23
CA LEU A 105 -4.15 17.05 14.53
C LEU A 105 -4.69 17.11 15.96
N ALA A 106 -5.16 15.98 16.50
CA ALA A 106 -5.57 15.84 17.89
C ALA A 106 -4.39 15.88 18.87
N GLY A 107 -3.14 15.84 18.38
CA GLY A 107 -1.94 15.89 19.21
C GLY A 107 -1.64 14.57 19.92
N ASN A 108 -2.09 13.43 19.40
CA ASN A 108 -1.78 12.12 19.98
C ASN A 108 -0.25 11.91 19.99
N PRO A 109 0.38 11.75 21.16
CA PRO A 109 1.84 11.73 21.28
C PRO A 109 2.48 10.57 20.50
N ARG A 110 1.79 9.43 20.41
CA ARG A 110 2.28 8.26 19.68
C ARG A 110 2.30 8.52 18.16
N ILE A 111 1.23 9.10 17.62
CA ILE A 111 1.10 9.37 16.19
C ILE A 111 2.00 10.52 15.77
N VAL A 112 2.10 11.57 16.60
CA VAL A 112 3.03 12.69 16.38
C VAL A 112 4.48 12.19 16.31
N HIS A 113 4.92 11.40 17.29
CA HIS A 113 6.26 10.82 17.29
C HIS A 113 6.51 9.92 16.06
N LEU A 114 5.55 9.05 15.73
CA LEU A 114 5.64 8.16 14.57
C LEU A 114 5.82 8.93 13.25
N ILE A 115 5.05 10.00 13.04
CA ILE A 115 5.10 10.81 11.79
C ILE A 115 6.34 11.72 11.75
N GLN A 116 6.82 12.20 12.89
CA GLN A 116 8.00 13.06 12.96
C GLN A 116 9.29 12.28 12.67
N ASP A 117 9.40 11.08 13.26
CA ASP A 117 10.63 10.30 13.25
C ASP A 117 10.69 9.24 12.15
N THR A 118 9.58 8.98 11.45
CA THR A 118 9.53 8.01 10.35
C THR A 118 8.99 8.66 9.07
N ARG A 119 9.59 8.33 7.94
CA ARG A 119 9.08 8.70 6.63
C ARG A 119 8.17 7.60 6.10
N ILE A 120 6.86 7.86 6.07
CA ILE A 120 5.83 6.84 5.79
C ILE A 120 5.29 7.02 4.37
N HIS A 121 5.32 5.95 3.59
CA HIS A 121 4.79 5.88 2.23
C HIS A 121 3.59 4.94 2.19
N LEU A 122 2.42 5.44 1.77
CA LEU A 122 1.20 4.67 1.71
C LEU A 122 0.74 4.55 0.25
N LEU A 123 0.74 3.35 -0.31
CA LEU A 123 0.25 3.07 -1.66
C LEU A 123 -1.00 2.19 -1.58
N PRO A 124 -2.21 2.78 -1.60
CA PRO A 124 -3.46 2.03 -1.44
C PRO A 124 -3.79 1.14 -2.66
N SER A 125 -3.24 1.42 -3.84
CA SER A 125 -3.62 0.70 -5.06
C SER A 125 -2.51 0.68 -6.11
N VAL A 126 -1.86 -0.46 -6.26
CA VAL A 126 -0.89 -0.71 -7.35
C VAL A 126 -1.60 -1.00 -8.68
N ASN A 127 -2.72 -1.73 -8.65
CA ASN A 127 -3.52 -2.14 -9.81
C ASN A 127 -4.92 -1.46 -9.78
N PRO A 128 -5.00 -0.14 -10.05
CA PRO A 128 -6.28 0.58 -10.06
C PRO A 128 -7.23 0.11 -11.16
N ASP A 129 -6.71 -0.37 -12.29
CA ASP A 129 -7.51 -0.83 -13.43
C ASP A 129 -8.21 -2.16 -13.13
N GLY A 130 -7.50 -3.09 -12.50
CA GLY A 130 -8.07 -4.34 -12.00
C GLY A 130 -9.15 -4.08 -10.95
N TYR A 131 -8.90 -3.13 -10.04
CA TYR A 131 -9.88 -2.72 -9.04
C TYR A 131 -11.13 -2.12 -9.67
N ASP A 132 -11.02 -1.22 -10.65
CA ASP A 132 -12.18 -0.60 -11.30
C ASP A 132 -13.08 -1.65 -11.98
N LYS A 133 -12.48 -2.70 -12.57
CA LYS A 133 -13.22 -3.85 -13.12
C LYS A 133 -13.97 -4.62 -12.03
N ALA A 134 -13.29 -4.96 -10.93
CA ALA A 134 -13.89 -5.68 -9.81
C ALA A 134 -14.99 -4.87 -9.11
N TYR A 135 -14.75 -3.57 -8.90
CA TYR A 135 -15.66 -2.63 -8.26
C TYR A 135 -16.97 -2.48 -9.06
N LYS A 136 -16.88 -2.32 -10.38
CA LYS A 136 -18.06 -2.20 -11.26
C LYS A 136 -18.90 -3.47 -11.32
N ALA A 137 -18.26 -4.65 -11.27
CA ALA A 137 -18.96 -5.92 -11.25
C ALA A 137 -19.63 -6.20 -9.90
N GLY A 138 -19.05 -5.69 -8.81
CA GLY A 138 -19.52 -5.94 -7.44
C GLY A 138 -19.03 -7.28 -6.89
N SER A 139 -19.12 -7.41 -5.56
CA SER A 139 -18.54 -8.55 -4.84
C SER A 139 -19.15 -9.91 -5.22
N GLU A 140 -20.43 -9.94 -5.61
CA GLU A 140 -21.14 -11.18 -5.93
C GLU A 140 -20.76 -11.75 -7.29
N LEU A 141 -20.33 -10.89 -8.23
CA LEU A 141 -20.03 -11.26 -9.62
C LEU A 141 -18.52 -11.31 -9.91
N GLY A 142 -17.67 -10.90 -8.96
CA GLY A 142 -16.22 -10.78 -9.15
C GLY A 142 -15.44 -12.10 -9.10
N GLY A 143 -15.93 -13.11 -8.38
CA GLY A 143 -15.19 -14.37 -8.19
C GLY A 143 -13.73 -14.17 -7.77
N TRP A 144 -12.88 -15.17 -8.02
CA TRP A 144 -11.45 -15.11 -7.67
C TRP A 144 -10.59 -14.34 -8.71
N SER A 145 -11.05 -14.27 -9.96
CA SER A 145 -10.24 -13.87 -11.12
C SER A 145 -10.51 -12.46 -11.63
N LEU A 146 -11.75 -11.95 -11.53
CA LEU A 146 -12.11 -10.67 -12.13
C LEU A 146 -11.38 -9.53 -11.42
N GLY A 147 -10.54 -8.80 -12.15
CA GLY A 147 -9.78 -7.67 -11.60
C GLY A 147 -8.49 -8.05 -10.87
N ARG A 148 -8.09 -9.33 -10.89
CA ARG A 148 -6.82 -9.79 -10.31
C ARG A 148 -5.61 -9.27 -11.10
N TRP A 149 -5.60 -9.49 -12.41
CA TRP A 149 -4.52 -9.10 -13.32
C TRP A 149 -4.62 -7.63 -13.76
N THR A 150 -3.54 -7.10 -14.34
CA THR A 150 -3.55 -5.80 -15.02
C THR A 150 -4.43 -5.84 -16.27
N GLN A 151 -4.58 -4.69 -16.94
CA GLN A 151 -5.28 -4.64 -18.23
C GLN A 151 -4.66 -5.56 -19.29
N ASP A 152 -3.35 -5.76 -19.25
CA ASP A 152 -2.60 -6.61 -20.17
C ASP A 152 -2.58 -8.09 -19.76
N GLY A 153 -3.32 -8.48 -18.71
CA GLY A 153 -3.38 -9.87 -18.24
C GLY A 153 -2.15 -10.30 -17.42
N ILE A 154 -1.36 -9.36 -16.93
CA ILE A 154 -0.15 -9.64 -16.14
C ILE A 154 -0.51 -9.72 -14.65
N ASP A 155 0.02 -10.74 -13.96
CA ASP A 155 -0.07 -10.83 -12.51
C ASP A 155 1.12 -10.05 -11.93
N ILE A 156 0.85 -8.93 -11.27
CA ILE A 156 1.89 -8.04 -10.74
C ILE A 156 2.81 -8.78 -9.77
N ASN A 157 2.26 -9.66 -8.92
CA ASN A 157 3.04 -10.37 -7.92
C ASN A 157 3.94 -11.46 -8.52
N ASN A 158 3.65 -11.90 -9.75
CA ASN A 158 4.50 -12.83 -10.50
C ASN A 158 5.36 -12.13 -11.57
N ASN A 159 5.39 -10.79 -11.59
CA ASN A 159 6.13 -10.01 -12.59
C ASN A 159 7.39 -9.31 -12.00
N PHE A 160 7.85 -9.75 -10.84
CA PHE A 160 9.11 -9.30 -10.26
C PHE A 160 10.27 -10.16 -10.79
N PRO A 161 11.48 -9.59 -10.96
CA PRO A 161 12.64 -10.38 -11.34
C PRO A 161 12.91 -11.51 -10.34
N ASP A 162 12.98 -12.75 -10.85
CA ASP A 162 13.36 -13.90 -10.05
C ASP A 162 14.87 -13.94 -9.84
N LEU A 163 15.31 -13.40 -8.71
CA LEU A 163 16.71 -13.44 -8.29
C LEU A 163 17.08 -14.76 -7.60
N ASN A 164 16.10 -15.55 -7.17
CA ASN A 164 16.35 -16.80 -6.45
C ASN A 164 16.89 -17.84 -7.43
N SER A 165 16.22 -18.06 -8.56
CA SER A 165 16.70 -19.00 -9.59
C SER A 165 18.08 -18.61 -10.11
N LEU A 166 18.33 -17.31 -10.35
CA LEU A 166 19.64 -16.81 -10.76
C LEU A 166 20.75 -17.09 -9.74
N LEU A 167 20.44 -16.98 -8.44
CA LEU A 167 21.39 -17.31 -7.38
C LEU A 167 21.74 -18.80 -7.41
N TRP A 168 20.73 -19.67 -7.41
CA TRP A 168 20.93 -21.12 -7.34
C TRP A 168 21.61 -21.68 -8.60
N GLU A 169 21.26 -21.20 -9.80
CA GLU A 169 21.96 -21.55 -11.04
C GLU A 169 23.46 -21.19 -10.99
N SER A 170 23.79 -20.03 -10.41
CA SER A 170 25.18 -19.57 -10.28
C SER A 170 25.98 -20.43 -9.30
N GLU A 171 25.34 -20.90 -8.23
CA GLU A 171 25.93 -21.83 -7.26
C GLU A 171 26.18 -23.22 -7.87
N ASP A 172 25.19 -23.78 -8.57
CA ASP A 172 25.29 -25.09 -9.23
C ASP A 172 26.39 -25.10 -10.31
N GLN A 173 26.46 -24.03 -11.09
CA GLN A 173 27.48 -23.87 -12.13
C GLN A 173 28.86 -23.48 -11.57
N LYS A 174 28.98 -23.31 -10.24
CA LYS A 174 30.20 -22.84 -9.55
C LYS A 174 30.77 -21.55 -10.16
N LYS A 175 29.90 -20.71 -10.72
CA LYS A 175 30.29 -19.45 -11.37
C LYS A 175 30.60 -18.37 -10.35
N SER A 176 30.02 -18.46 -9.15
CA SER A 176 30.32 -17.51 -8.08
C SER A 176 31.70 -17.76 -7.45
N LYS A 177 32.56 -16.74 -7.48
CA LYS A 177 33.86 -16.74 -6.79
C LYS A 177 33.73 -16.57 -5.27
N ARG A 178 32.57 -16.15 -4.77
CA ARG A 178 32.34 -15.83 -3.36
C ARG A 178 31.09 -16.55 -2.86
N LYS A 179 31.23 -17.33 -1.79
CA LYS A 179 30.09 -17.91 -1.08
C LYS A 179 29.30 -16.80 -0.40
N VAL A 180 28.00 -16.74 -0.63
CA VAL A 180 27.08 -15.82 0.05
C VAL A 180 26.15 -16.64 0.96
N PRO A 181 25.68 -16.07 2.08
CA PRO A 181 24.67 -16.75 2.90
C PRO A 181 23.37 -16.91 2.10
N ASN A 182 22.88 -18.14 1.95
CA ASN A 182 21.68 -18.48 1.18
C ASN A 182 20.61 -19.22 2.03
N HIS A 183 20.84 -19.43 3.32
CA HIS A 183 20.02 -20.27 4.23
C HIS A 183 18.56 -19.81 4.43
N HIS A 184 18.19 -18.63 3.95
CA HIS A 184 16.83 -18.07 4.02
C HIS A 184 16.22 -17.83 2.64
N ILE A 185 16.90 -18.25 1.58
CA ILE A 185 16.44 -18.11 0.20
C ILE A 185 15.82 -19.45 -0.19
N PRO A 186 14.53 -19.48 -0.58
CA PRO A 186 13.88 -20.71 -1.04
C PRO A 186 14.65 -21.34 -2.19
N ILE A 187 14.79 -22.67 -2.16
CA ILE A 187 15.31 -23.44 -3.30
C ILE A 187 14.17 -23.55 -4.32
N PRO A 188 14.38 -23.20 -5.59
CA PRO A 188 13.40 -23.35 -6.64
C PRO A 188 13.01 -24.82 -6.87
N ASP A 189 11.77 -25.07 -7.29
CA ASP A 189 11.22 -26.41 -7.50
C ASP A 189 11.54 -27.05 -8.87
N TRP A 190 12.36 -26.40 -9.70
CA TRP A 190 12.63 -26.79 -11.10
C TRP A 190 13.77 -27.80 -11.26
#